data_AF-A0A7V9BMA0-F1
#
_entry.id   AF-A0A7V9BMA0-F1
#
_cell.length_a   1.000
_cell.length_b   1.000
_cell.length_c   1.000
_cell.angle_alpha   90.00
_cell.angle_beta   90.00
_cell.angle_gamma   90.00
#
_symmetry.space_group_name_H-M   'P 1'
#
loop_
_entity.id
_entity.type
_entity.pdbx_description
1 polymer ?
#
loop_
_entity_poly.entity_id
_entity_poly.type
_entity_poly.pdbx_seq_one_letter_code
_entity_poly.pdbx_strand_id
1 'polypeptide(L)'
;AAIIVVAVDPEGIKSAVAAAREAGITVLSVDARVSVPPAHAFVGVDNRGGSANAGADLVRLVNETLGGTARVGIIGAFNSLIQNERRDGFLEAVRAAPGITIAGVVDGRNVQEQALAAAENLVTANQDLNFIYATGEPALIGAIAAVESQGRTGRVRIIGWDLSPQAVRGIRQGSVYAVIQQDGYQLGYQAVGAALKLHRRESVLQETFVPITIVTRENIDRFAHLSGQ
;
A
#
# COMPACT_ATOMS: atom_id res chain seq x y z
N ALA A 1 -8.95 7.98 -30.37
CA ALA A 1 -9.57 7.44 -29.16
C ALA A 1 -8.47 7.11 -28.15
N ALA A 2 -8.80 7.05 -26.86
CA ALA A 2 -7.88 6.64 -25.81
C ALA A 2 -8.57 5.66 -24.85
N ILE A 3 -7.81 4.70 -24.32
CA ILE A 3 -8.24 3.72 -23.32
C ILE A 3 -7.39 3.93 -22.08
N ILE A 4 -8.05 4.01 -20.92
CA ILE A 4 -7.43 4.00 -19.60
C ILE A 4 -7.67 2.61 -19.03
N VAL A 5 -6.62 1.95 -18.54
CA VAL A 5 -6.70 0.58 -18.05
C VAL A 5 -6.18 0.46 -16.63
N VAL A 6 -7.02 -0.09 -15.74
CA VAL A 6 -6.59 -0.60 -14.43
C VAL A 6 -6.55 -2.12 -14.57
N ALA A 7 -5.34 -2.66 -14.69
CA ALA A 7 -5.15 -4.07 -15.01
C ALA A 7 -5.20 -4.93 -13.74
N VAL A 8 -6.13 -5.88 -13.69
CA VAL A 8 -6.14 -6.91 -12.63
C VAL A 8 -4.93 -7.85 -12.78
N ASP A 9 -4.66 -8.30 -14.01
CA ASP A 9 -3.45 -9.05 -14.39
C ASP A 9 -2.70 -8.25 -15.48
N PRO A 10 -1.66 -7.48 -15.11
CA PRO A 10 -0.89 -6.67 -16.06
C PRO A 10 -0.18 -7.48 -17.14
N GLU A 11 0.13 -8.75 -16.88
CA GLU A 11 0.78 -9.62 -17.86
C GLU A 11 -0.25 -10.19 -18.83
N GLY A 12 -1.38 -10.68 -18.33
CA GLY A 12 -2.44 -11.28 -19.14
C GLY A 12 -3.11 -10.33 -20.14
N ILE A 13 -3.10 -9.03 -19.86
CA ILE A 13 -3.71 -8.00 -20.73
C ILE A 13 -2.77 -7.44 -21.81
N LYS A 14 -1.48 -7.80 -21.81
CA LYS A 14 -0.50 -7.24 -22.77
C LYS A 14 -0.90 -7.39 -24.23
N SER A 15 -1.48 -8.53 -24.62
CA SER A 15 -1.93 -8.78 -25.99
C SER A 15 -3.07 -7.85 -26.42
N ALA A 16 -4.03 -7.60 -25.52
CA ALA A 16 -5.13 -6.67 -25.77
C ALA A 16 -4.63 -5.22 -25.87
N VAL A 17 -3.67 -4.82 -25.01
CA VAL A 17 -3.03 -3.50 -25.09
C VAL A 17 -2.28 -3.32 -26.41
N ALA A 18 -1.54 -4.35 -26.87
CA ALA A 18 -0.83 -4.32 -28.14
C ALA A 18 -1.82 -4.15 -29.31
N ALA A 19 -2.89 -4.94 -29.36
CA ALA A 19 -3.91 -4.85 -30.42
C ALA A 19 -4.58 -3.46 -30.48
N ALA A 20 -4.91 -2.86 -29.33
CA ALA A 20 -5.48 -1.51 -29.29
C ALA A 20 -4.51 -0.47 -29.88
N ARG A 21 -3.20 -0.61 -29.61
CA ARG A 21 -2.18 0.29 -30.13
C ARG A 21 -1.94 0.13 -31.62
N GLU A 22 -1.93 -1.10 -32.11
CA GLU A 22 -1.88 -1.40 -33.56
C GLU A 22 -3.06 -0.75 -34.31
N ALA A 23 -4.22 -0.65 -33.66
CA ALA A 23 -5.39 0.08 -34.16
C ALA A 23 -5.28 1.62 -34.00
N GLY A 24 -4.15 2.16 -33.57
CA GLY A 24 -3.94 3.60 -33.38
C GLY A 24 -4.62 4.19 -32.14
N ILE A 25 -5.04 3.36 -31.18
CA ILE A 25 -5.64 3.79 -29.92
C ILE A 25 -4.54 3.99 -28.88
N THR A 26 -4.55 5.15 -28.23
CA THR A 26 -3.67 5.40 -27.07
C THR A 26 -4.12 4.55 -25.90
N VAL A 27 -3.19 3.84 -25.25
CA VAL A 27 -3.46 3.10 -24.01
C VAL A 27 -2.58 3.63 -22.89
N LEU A 28 -3.22 3.99 -21.77
CA LEU A 28 -2.59 4.46 -20.53
C LEU A 28 -2.98 3.54 -19.39
N SER A 29 -2.01 3.06 -18.62
CA SER A 29 -2.25 2.22 -17.44
C SER A 29 -2.26 3.05 -16.19
N VAL A 30 -3.15 2.67 -15.28
CA VAL A 30 -3.30 3.28 -13.97
C VAL A 30 -3.13 2.19 -12.92
N ASP A 31 -2.53 2.55 -11.78
CA ASP A 31 -2.31 1.68 -10.62
C ASP A 31 -1.32 0.54 -10.89
N ALA A 32 -1.67 -0.41 -11.76
CA ALA A 32 -0.81 -1.50 -12.17
C ALA A 32 -0.19 -1.25 -13.55
N ARG A 33 1.15 -1.22 -13.61
CA ARG A 33 1.89 -0.92 -14.85
C ARG A 33 1.76 -2.04 -15.87
N VAL A 34 1.27 -1.71 -17.08
CA VAL A 34 1.24 -2.63 -18.23
C VAL A 34 2.35 -2.29 -19.21
N SER A 35 3.43 -3.06 -19.17
CA SER A 35 4.64 -2.82 -19.98
C SER A 35 4.51 -3.38 -21.39
N VAL A 36 4.13 -2.54 -22.36
CA VAL A 36 4.10 -2.86 -23.79
C VAL A 36 4.87 -1.78 -24.57
N PRO A 37 5.84 -2.13 -25.44
CA PRO A 37 6.51 -1.18 -26.32
C PRO A 37 5.61 -0.69 -27.49
N PRO A 38 5.87 0.49 -28.08
CA PRO A 38 6.75 1.56 -27.60
C PRO A 38 6.21 2.22 -26.30
N ALA A 39 7.00 3.12 -25.70
CA ALA A 39 6.80 3.68 -24.36
C ALA A 39 5.32 3.94 -23.98
N HIS A 40 4.94 3.45 -22.81
CA HIS A 40 3.59 3.49 -22.25
C HIS A 40 3.48 4.64 -21.25
N ALA A 41 2.39 5.41 -21.29
CA ALA A 41 2.08 6.38 -20.25
C ALA A 41 1.47 5.65 -19.04
N PHE A 42 2.02 5.85 -17.85
CA PHE A 42 1.58 5.24 -16.61
C PHE A 42 1.26 6.31 -15.56
N VAL A 43 0.16 6.12 -14.84
CA VAL A 43 -0.22 6.92 -13.68
C VAL A 43 -0.35 6.00 -12.48
N GLY A 44 0.44 6.21 -11.43
CA GLY A 44 0.42 5.35 -10.26
C GLY A 44 1.00 6.02 -9.04
N VAL A 45 1.43 5.22 -8.08
CA VAL A 45 2.10 5.70 -6.86
C VAL A 45 3.50 5.08 -6.77
N ASP A 46 4.40 5.76 -6.06
CA ASP A 46 5.70 5.19 -5.70
C ASP A 46 5.52 4.27 -4.49
N ASN A 47 5.30 2.98 -4.75
CA ASN A 47 5.04 1.97 -3.73
C ASN A 47 6.22 1.78 -2.77
N ARG A 48 7.45 1.71 -3.31
CA ARG A 48 8.67 1.52 -2.51
C ARG A 48 8.99 2.79 -1.71
N GLY A 49 9.03 3.95 -2.37
CA GLY A 49 9.32 5.22 -1.71
C GLY A 49 8.27 5.59 -0.68
N GLY A 50 6.99 5.36 -0.97
CA GLY A 50 5.90 5.56 -0.02
C GLY A 50 6.05 4.72 1.25
N SER A 51 6.45 3.47 1.10
CA SER A 51 6.66 2.56 2.22
C SER A 51 7.95 2.86 2.99
N ALA A 52 8.99 3.33 2.30
CA ALA A 52 10.21 3.82 2.94
C ALA A 52 9.93 5.04 3.82
N ASN A 53 9.09 5.98 3.36
CA ASN A 53 8.64 7.12 4.17
C ASN A 53 7.88 6.66 5.42
N ALA A 54 6.97 5.69 5.30
CA ALA A 54 6.26 5.12 6.45
C ALA A 54 7.21 4.42 7.43
N GLY A 55 8.24 3.73 6.93
CA GLY A 55 9.28 3.13 7.76
C GLY A 55 10.11 4.18 8.51
N ALA A 56 10.48 5.27 7.83
CA ALA A 56 11.19 6.39 8.45
C ALA A 56 10.34 7.08 9.53
N ASP A 57 9.04 7.24 9.30
CA ASP A 57 8.10 7.77 10.29
C ASP A 57 7.96 6.86 11.50
N LEU A 58 7.96 5.53 11.31
CA LEU A 58 8.00 4.58 12.41
C LEU A 58 9.30 4.72 13.23
N VAL A 59 10.45 4.83 12.56
CA VAL A 59 11.75 5.03 13.24
C VAL A 59 11.71 6.28 14.12
N ARG A 60 11.20 7.40 13.59
CA ARG A 60 11.03 8.64 14.35
C ARG A 60 10.13 8.43 15.57
N LEU A 61 8.95 7.84 15.39
CA LEU A 61 8.01 7.53 16.47
C LEU A 61 8.66 6.67 17.57
N VAL A 62 9.39 5.63 17.19
CA VAL A 62 10.06 4.71 18.14
C VAL A 62 11.10 5.44 18.97
N ASN A 63 11.89 6.32 18.35
CA ASN A 63 12.88 7.14 19.06
C ASN A 63 12.22 8.12 20.04
N GLU A 64 11.12 8.76 19.64
CA GLU A 64 10.42 9.76 20.46
C GLU A 64 9.60 9.16 21.60
N THR A 65 9.02 7.95 21.39
CA THR A 65 7.98 7.42 22.29
C THR A 65 8.33 6.10 22.97
N LEU A 66 9.31 5.35 22.45
CA LEU A 66 9.67 4.00 22.94
C LEU A 66 11.15 3.88 23.31
N GLY A 67 11.84 5.01 23.52
CA GLY A 67 13.25 5.02 23.91
C GLY A 67 14.17 4.41 22.84
N GLY A 68 13.75 4.44 21.57
CA GLY A 68 14.57 4.01 20.44
C GLY A 68 14.58 2.52 20.16
N THR A 69 13.76 1.70 20.84
CA THR A 69 13.69 0.25 20.58
C THR A 69 12.29 -0.22 20.22
N ALA A 70 12.20 -1.11 19.23
CA ALA A 70 10.94 -1.73 18.85
C ALA A 70 11.14 -3.07 18.15
N ARG A 71 10.14 -3.94 18.25
CA ARG A 71 10.04 -5.18 17.49
C ARG A 71 8.88 -5.12 16.51
N VAL A 72 9.18 -5.40 15.24
CA VAL A 72 8.27 -5.17 14.12
C VAL A 72 8.03 -6.47 13.35
N GLY A 73 6.77 -6.79 13.11
CA GLY A 73 6.33 -7.90 12.26
C GLY A 73 5.90 -7.37 10.90
N ILE A 74 5.99 -8.18 9.85
CA ILE A 74 5.54 -7.81 8.51
C ILE A 74 4.65 -8.88 7.93
N ILE A 75 3.48 -8.47 7.41
CA ILE A 75 2.57 -9.33 6.67
C ILE A 75 2.55 -8.83 5.22
N GLY A 76 3.16 -9.64 4.36
CA GLY A 76 3.30 -9.36 2.93
C GLY A 76 2.31 -10.13 2.07
N ALA A 77 2.41 -9.93 0.75
CA ALA A 77 1.81 -10.81 -0.26
C ALA A 77 2.88 -11.16 -1.30
N PHE A 78 3.50 -12.33 -1.19
CA PHE A 78 4.70 -12.65 -1.99
C PHE A 78 4.38 -12.87 -3.47
N ASN A 79 3.12 -13.15 -3.77
CA ASN A 79 2.55 -13.24 -5.12
C ASN A 79 2.26 -11.87 -5.77
N SER A 80 2.52 -10.74 -5.09
CA SER A 80 2.25 -9.41 -5.61
C SER A 80 3.53 -8.57 -5.70
N LEU A 81 3.92 -8.19 -6.92
CA LEU A 81 5.09 -7.34 -7.16
C LEU A 81 4.96 -5.98 -6.45
N ILE A 82 3.79 -5.35 -6.52
CA ILE A 82 3.48 -4.08 -5.84
C ILE A 82 3.71 -4.21 -4.33
N GLN A 83 3.16 -5.26 -3.71
CA GLN A 83 3.29 -5.44 -2.26
C GLN A 83 4.70 -5.86 -1.84
N ASN A 84 5.45 -6.54 -2.71
CA ASN A 84 6.87 -6.79 -2.50
C ASN A 84 7.68 -5.48 -2.50
N GLU A 85 7.42 -4.55 -3.43
CA GLU A 85 8.05 -3.22 -3.41
C GLU A 85 7.73 -2.45 -2.11
N ARG A 86 6.47 -2.52 -1.66
CA ARG A 86 6.04 -1.91 -0.39
C ARG A 86 6.76 -2.52 0.82
N ARG A 87 6.88 -3.85 0.86
CA ARG A 87 7.63 -4.58 1.89
C ARG A 87 9.08 -4.12 1.93
N ASP A 88 9.73 -4.10 0.76
CA ASP A 88 11.16 -3.88 0.66
C ASP A 88 11.53 -2.43 1.02
N GLY A 89 10.74 -1.45 0.58
CA GLY A 89 10.93 -0.05 0.97
C GLY A 89 10.79 0.17 2.47
N PHE A 90 9.77 -0.42 3.10
CA PHE A 90 9.60 -0.34 4.55
C PHE A 90 10.76 -1.02 5.30
N LEU A 91 11.13 -2.23 4.89
CA LEU A 91 12.24 -2.99 5.49
C LEU A 91 13.57 -2.24 5.42
N GLU A 92 13.87 -1.63 4.28
CA GLU A 92 15.08 -0.84 4.08
C GLU A 92 15.16 0.31 5.09
N ALA A 93 14.07 1.07 5.25
CA ALA A 93 14.02 2.20 6.17
C ALA A 93 14.17 1.77 7.64
N VAL A 94 13.47 0.72 8.08
CA VAL A 94 13.51 0.31 9.50
C VAL A 94 14.79 -0.46 9.87
N ARG A 95 15.40 -1.19 8.93
CA ARG A 95 16.68 -1.89 9.18
C ARG A 95 17.87 -0.96 9.32
N ALA A 96 17.76 0.27 8.80
CA ALA A 96 18.77 1.29 9.02
C ALA A 96 18.79 1.79 10.48
N ALA A 97 17.75 1.53 11.28
CA ALA A 97 17.68 1.93 12.67
C ALA A 97 18.13 0.77 13.61
N PRO A 98 19.22 0.93 14.38
CA PRO A 98 19.82 -0.16 15.14
C PRO A 98 18.94 -0.71 16.27
N GLY A 99 17.98 0.09 16.78
CA GLY A 99 17.07 -0.34 17.84
C GLY A 99 15.79 -1.03 17.35
N ILE A 100 15.58 -1.12 16.03
CA ILE A 100 14.42 -1.82 15.46
C ILE A 100 14.81 -3.22 15.00
N THR A 101 14.12 -4.23 15.52
CA THR A 101 14.31 -5.63 15.12
C THR A 101 13.09 -6.18 14.41
N ILE A 102 13.30 -7.10 13.46
CA ILE A 102 12.22 -7.75 12.72
C ILE A 102 11.86 -9.09 13.37
N ALA A 103 10.63 -9.21 13.86
CA ALA A 103 10.08 -10.44 14.44
C ALA A 103 9.87 -11.54 13.40
N GLY A 104 9.50 -11.15 12.18
CA GLY A 104 9.25 -12.07 11.08
C GLY A 104 8.61 -11.36 9.90
N VAL A 105 8.73 -11.98 8.74
CA VAL A 105 8.04 -11.58 7.50
C VAL A 105 7.21 -12.78 7.07
N VAL A 106 5.89 -12.65 7.11
CA VAL A 106 4.95 -13.74 6.80
C VAL A 106 4.13 -13.40 5.56
N ASP A 107 3.66 -14.42 4.86
CA ASP A 107 2.92 -14.28 3.61
C ASP A 107 1.42 -14.44 3.84
N GLY A 108 0.66 -13.37 3.63
CA GLY A 108 -0.80 -13.36 3.61
C GLY A 108 -1.40 -13.60 2.22
N ARG A 109 -0.56 -13.75 1.17
CA ARG A 109 -0.96 -14.17 -0.20
C ARG A 109 -2.01 -13.28 -0.87
N ASN A 110 -2.15 -12.05 -0.39
CA ASN A 110 -3.18 -11.09 -0.76
C ASN A 110 -4.62 -11.60 -0.52
N VAL A 111 -4.82 -12.46 0.48
CA VAL A 111 -6.12 -13.02 0.86
C VAL A 111 -6.32 -12.79 2.35
N GLN A 112 -7.44 -12.19 2.74
CA GLN A 112 -7.66 -11.72 4.10
C GLN A 112 -7.60 -12.86 5.13
N GLU A 113 -8.20 -14.00 4.84
CA GLU A 113 -8.23 -15.16 5.74
C GLU A 113 -6.84 -15.77 5.93
N GLN A 114 -6.02 -15.77 4.87
CA GLN A 114 -4.64 -16.27 4.93
C GLN A 114 -3.75 -15.30 5.68
N ALA A 115 -3.94 -13.99 5.47
CA ALA A 115 -3.27 -12.95 6.22
C ALA A 115 -3.63 -13.00 7.71
N LEU A 116 -4.90 -13.23 8.07
CA LEU A 116 -5.33 -13.42 9.45
C LEU A 116 -4.59 -14.58 10.11
N ALA A 117 -4.61 -15.77 9.51
CA ALA A 117 -3.93 -16.94 10.06
C ALA A 117 -2.41 -16.70 10.21
N ALA A 118 -1.78 -16.04 9.23
CA ALA A 118 -0.36 -15.68 9.30
C ALA A 118 -0.08 -14.66 10.42
N ALA A 119 -0.93 -13.64 10.57
CA ALA A 119 -0.84 -12.62 11.61
C ALA A 119 -1.03 -13.22 13.00
N GLU A 120 -1.99 -14.11 13.20
CA GLU A 120 -2.25 -14.75 14.48
C GLU A 120 -1.04 -15.54 14.98
N ASN A 121 -0.40 -16.29 14.09
CA ASN A 121 0.84 -17.02 14.38
C ASN A 121 1.99 -16.07 14.70
N LEU A 122 2.15 -14.98 13.93
CA LEU A 122 3.19 -13.98 14.13
C LEU A 122 3.06 -13.30 15.51
N VAL A 123 1.84 -12.90 15.90
CA VAL A 123 1.55 -12.26 17.18
C VAL A 123 1.73 -13.26 18.34
N THR A 124 1.26 -14.49 18.18
CA THR A 124 1.41 -15.53 19.22
C THR A 124 2.88 -15.84 19.48
N ALA A 125 3.69 -15.97 18.44
CA ALA A 125 5.11 -16.28 18.55
C ALA A 125 5.98 -15.13 19.07
N ASN A 126 5.49 -13.88 19.02
CA ASN A 126 6.25 -12.68 19.40
C ASN A 126 5.48 -11.85 20.42
N GLN A 127 5.59 -12.23 21.70
CA GLN A 127 4.87 -11.58 22.80
C GLN A 127 5.31 -10.13 23.06
N ASP A 128 6.51 -9.78 22.59
CA ASP A 128 7.18 -8.48 22.66
C ASP A 128 6.99 -7.62 21.40
N LEU A 129 6.11 -8.03 20.48
CA LEU A 129 5.80 -7.29 19.27
C LEU A 129 5.21 -5.90 19.61
N ASN A 130 5.76 -4.85 18.98
CA ASN A 130 5.24 -3.48 19.13
C ASN A 130 4.43 -3.05 17.92
N PHE A 131 4.89 -3.42 16.72
CA PHE A 131 4.25 -3.01 15.47
C PHE A 131 4.11 -4.14 14.47
N ILE A 132 3.10 -4.01 13.62
CA ILE A 132 2.93 -4.81 12.41
C ILE A 132 2.89 -3.86 11.21
N TYR A 133 3.64 -4.17 10.16
CA TYR A 133 3.50 -3.55 8.85
C TYR A 133 2.74 -4.48 7.89
N ALA A 134 1.67 -3.97 7.28
CA ALA A 134 0.84 -4.71 6.34
C ALA A 134 0.87 -4.08 4.94
N THR A 135 1.23 -4.85 3.92
CA THR A 135 1.56 -4.31 2.59
C THR A 135 0.36 -3.94 1.71
N GLY A 136 -0.86 -4.25 2.12
CA GLY A 136 -2.10 -4.01 1.38
C GLY A 136 -3.33 -4.30 2.23
N GLU A 137 -4.52 -3.97 1.73
CA GLU A 137 -5.77 -4.09 2.49
C GLU A 137 -6.00 -5.48 3.10
N PRO A 138 -5.90 -6.62 2.36
CA PRO A 138 -6.16 -7.93 2.95
C PRO A 138 -5.21 -8.25 4.10
N ALA A 139 -3.94 -7.84 3.99
CA ALA A 139 -2.95 -7.98 5.05
C ALA A 139 -3.29 -7.09 6.27
N LEU A 140 -3.72 -5.85 6.02
CA LEU A 140 -4.09 -4.89 7.07
C LEU A 140 -5.30 -5.41 7.86
N ILE A 141 -6.34 -5.87 7.17
CA ILE A 141 -7.55 -6.38 7.81
C ILE A 141 -7.26 -7.67 8.58
N GLY A 142 -6.48 -8.59 8.00
CA GLY A 142 -6.04 -9.80 8.71
C GLY A 142 -5.25 -9.46 9.98
N ALA A 143 -4.38 -8.46 9.93
CA ALA A 143 -3.61 -7.98 11.09
C ALA A 143 -4.51 -7.37 12.18
N ILE A 144 -5.49 -6.54 11.79
CA ILE A 144 -6.45 -5.92 12.71
C ILE A 144 -7.20 -7.02 13.49
N ALA A 145 -7.77 -7.98 12.75
CA ALA A 145 -8.52 -9.07 13.36
C ALA A 145 -7.64 -9.92 14.31
N ALA A 146 -6.39 -10.22 13.95
CA ALA A 146 -5.46 -10.97 14.81
C ALA A 146 -5.08 -10.19 16.08
N VAL A 147 -4.82 -8.89 15.97
CA VAL A 147 -4.48 -8.04 17.13
C VAL A 147 -5.67 -7.93 18.08
N GLU A 148 -6.88 -7.77 17.54
CA GLU A 148 -8.11 -7.66 18.33
C GLU A 148 -8.49 -8.98 18.99
N SER A 149 -8.48 -10.10 18.26
CA SER A 149 -8.85 -11.41 18.79
C SER A 149 -7.94 -11.89 19.92
N GLN A 150 -6.67 -11.48 19.90
CA GLN A 150 -5.68 -11.83 20.92
C GLN A 150 -5.56 -10.78 22.04
N GLY A 151 -6.45 -9.78 22.08
CA GLY A 151 -6.45 -8.74 23.12
C GLY A 151 -5.18 -7.89 23.13
N ARG A 152 -4.58 -7.66 21.96
CA ARG A 152 -3.32 -6.91 21.78
C ARG A 152 -3.53 -5.45 21.37
N THR A 153 -4.77 -5.00 21.20
CA THR A 153 -5.11 -3.61 20.89
C THR A 153 -4.42 -2.64 21.87
N GLY A 154 -3.80 -1.59 21.33
CA GLY A 154 -3.03 -0.61 22.10
C GLY A 154 -1.62 -1.07 22.51
N ARG A 155 -1.32 -2.38 22.50
CA ARG A 155 0.03 -2.93 22.72
C ARG A 155 0.77 -3.18 21.42
N VAL A 156 0.08 -3.78 20.45
CA VAL A 156 0.55 -3.95 19.07
C VAL A 156 -0.21 -2.95 18.21
N ARG A 157 0.52 -2.09 17.49
CA ARG A 157 -0.07 -1.09 16.58
C ARG A 157 0.27 -1.40 15.13
N ILE A 158 -0.70 -1.24 14.24
CA ILE A 158 -0.54 -1.61 12.84
C ILE A 158 -0.29 -0.38 11.98
N ILE A 159 0.67 -0.47 11.06
CA ILE A 159 0.84 0.43 9.92
C ILE A 159 0.49 -0.37 8.68
N GLY A 160 -0.37 0.13 7.81
CA GLY A 160 -0.74 -0.61 6.61
C GLY A 160 -1.03 0.26 5.41
N TRP A 161 -1.36 -0.37 4.29
CA TRP A 161 -1.84 0.29 3.09
C TRP A 161 -3.35 0.13 2.94
N ASP A 162 -3.93 1.07 2.20
CA ASP A 162 -5.29 1.02 1.67
C ASP A 162 -6.38 1.11 2.78
N LEU A 163 -6.93 2.32 2.91
CA LEU A 163 -7.94 2.68 3.90
C LEU A 163 -9.30 2.12 3.49
N SER A 164 -9.93 1.41 4.42
CA SER A 164 -11.30 0.92 4.30
C SER A 164 -12.09 1.24 5.57
N PRO A 165 -13.43 1.07 5.60
CA PRO A 165 -14.22 1.29 6.82
C PRO A 165 -13.70 0.50 8.03
N GLN A 166 -13.12 -0.68 7.81
CA GLN A 166 -12.53 -1.47 8.89
C GLN A 166 -11.23 -0.86 9.39
N ALA A 167 -10.35 -0.40 8.50
CA ALA A 167 -9.13 0.32 8.86
C ALA A 167 -9.42 1.64 9.61
N VAL A 168 -10.44 2.39 9.18
CA VAL A 168 -10.93 3.60 9.87
C VAL A 168 -11.34 3.29 11.32
N ARG A 169 -12.10 2.20 11.53
CA ARG A 169 -12.45 1.75 12.88
C ARG A 169 -11.21 1.37 13.68
N GLY A 170 -10.26 0.66 13.08
CA GLY A 170 -9.01 0.30 13.72
C GLY A 170 -8.18 1.52 14.19
N ILE A 171 -8.15 2.60 13.40
CA ILE A 171 -7.52 3.88 13.80
C ILE A 171 -8.24 4.49 15.01
N ARG A 172 -9.57 4.52 14.97
CA ARG A 172 -10.40 5.08 16.05
C ARG A 172 -10.29 4.26 17.34
N GLN A 173 -10.17 2.93 17.23
CA GLN A 173 -10.04 2.01 18.37
C GLN A 173 -8.59 1.86 18.87
N GLY A 174 -7.60 2.25 18.05
CA GLY A 174 -6.18 2.25 18.42
C GLY A 174 -5.44 0.94 18.11
N SER A 175 -6.04 0.02 17.35
CA SER A 175 -5.34 -1.13 16.78
C SER A 175 -4.45 -0.73 15.58
N VAL A 176 -4.85 0.32 14.85
CA VAL A 176 -4.10 0.88 13.72
C VAL A 176 -3.51 2.24 14.09
N TYR A 177 -2.21 2.42 13.87
CA TYR A 177 -1.51 3.69 14.06
C TYR A 177 -1.63 4.58 12.82
N ALA A 178 -1.35 4.02 11.65
CA ALA A 178 -1.37 4.76 10.40
C ALA A 178 -1.77 3.87 9.22
N VAL A 179 -2.38 4.48 8.21
CA VAL A 179 -2.68 3.84 6.92
C VAL A 179 -2.15 4.71 5.80
N ILE A 180 -1.39 4.12 4.90
CA ILE A 180 -0.87 4.74 3.70
C ILE A 180 -1.98 4.67 2.65
N GLN A 181 -2.54 5.82 2.31
CA GLN A 181 -3.69 5.94 1.44
C GLN A 181 -3.31 6.57 0.10
N GLN A 182 -3.77 5.93 -0.97
CA GLN A 182 -3.66 6.44 -2.34
C GLN A 182 -4.78 7.44 -2.64
N ASP A 183 -4.52 8.39 -3.54
CA ASP A 183 -5.55 9.31 -4.04
C ASP A 183 -6.14 8.80 -5.36
N GLY A 184 -7.20 7.99 -5.24
CA GLY A 184 -7.91 7.42 -6.39
C GLY A 184 -8.52 8.47 -7.31
N TYR A 185 -8.94 9.62 -6.77
CA TYR A 185 -9.45 10.72 -7.57
C TYR A 185 -8.34 11.32 -8.42
N GLN A 186 -7.17 11.62 -7.83
CA GLN A 186 -6.03 12.15 -8.58
C GLN A 186 -5.47 11.14 -9.58
N LEU A 187 -5.43 9.84 -9.25
CA LEU A 187 -5.06 8.80 -10.23
C LEU A 187 -5.95 8.87 -11.47
N GLY A 188 -7.28 8.92 -11.29
CA GLY A 188 -8.24 9.05 -12.38
C GLY A 188 -8.13 10.40 -13.13
N TYR A 189 -8.03 11.50 -12.39
CA TYR A 189 -7.94 12.85 -12.94
C TYR A 189 -6.70 13.03 -13.82
N GLN A 190 -5.53 12.61 -13.31
CA GLN A 190 -4.27 12.65 -14.06
C GLN A 190 -4.30 11.72 -15.28
N ALA A 191 -4.90 10.53 -15.14
CA ALA A 191 -5.06 9.58 -16.24
C ALA A 191 -5.92 10.13 -17.38
N VAL A 192 -7.09 10.72 -17.07
CA VAL A 192 -7.96 11.37 -18.06
C VAL A 192 -7.26 12.57 -18.70
N GLY A 193 -6.59 13.40 -17.89
CA GLY A 193 -5.82 14.55 -18.39
C GLY A 193 -4.73 14.12 -19.37
N ALA A 194 -3.96 13.07 -19.04
CA ALA A 194 -2.93 12.52 -19.92
C ALA A 194 -3.52 11.91 -21.19
N ALA A 195 -4.64 11.17 -21.08
CA ALA A 195 -5.34 10.61 -22.23
C ALA A 195 -5.84 11.69 -23.21
N LEU A 196 -6.37 12.81 -22.69
CA LEU A 196 -6.80 13.95 -23.51
C LEU A 196 -5.64 14.63 -24.22
N LYS A 197 -4.52 14.86 -23.53
CA LYS A 197 -3.30 15.43 -24.14
C LYS A 197 -2.77 14.54 -25.27
N LEU A 198 -2.66 13.24 -25.02
CA LEU A 198 -2.25 12.27 -26.04
C LEU A 198 -3.21 12.23 -27.22
N HIS A 199 -4.53 12.31 -26.97
CA HIS A 199 -5.52 12.39 -28.05
C HIS A 199 -5.33 13.62 -28.94
N ARG A 200 -4.89 14.75 -28.36
CA ARG A 200 -4.54 15.99 -29.06
C ARG A 200 -3.13 15.99 -29.67
N ARG A 201 -2.41 14.85 -29.61
CA ARG A 201 -1.01 14.71 -30.07
C ARG A 201 -0.01 15.58 -29.31
N GLU A 202 -0.34 15.95 -28.07
CA GLU A 202 0.57 16.60 -27.14
C GLU A 202 1.46 15.57 -26.42
N SER A 203 2.62 16.00 -25.93
CA SER A 203 3.49 15.15 -25.12
C SER A 203 2.99 15.03 -23.67
N VAL A 204 3.29 13.89 -23.05
CA VAL A 204 3.05 13.64 -21.62
C VAL A 204 4.29 13.01 -21.01
N LEU A 205 4.39 13.04 -19.68
CA LEU A 205 5.36 12.23 -18.96
C LEU A 205 5.06 10.75 -19.20
N GLN A 206 6.12 9.96 -19.36
CA GLN A 206 5.97 8.51 -19.44
C GLN A 206 5.42 7.93 -18.13
N GLU A 207 5.81 8.51 -17.00
CA GLU A 207 5.33 8.12 -15.68
C GLU A 207 4.89 9.35 -14.90
N THR A 208 3.73 9.25 -14.27
CA THR A 208 3.19 10.25 -13.35
C THR A 208 2.91 9.56 -12.02
N PHE A 209 3.63 9.98 -10.98
CA PHE A 209 3.41 9.49 -9.62
C PHE A 209 2.52 10.45 -8.84
N VAL A 210 1.36 9.95 -8.42
CA VAL A 210 0.43 10.67 -7.55
C VAL A 210 0.92 10.55 -6.10
N PRO A 211 0.98 11.65 -5.35
CA PRO A 211 1.34 11.62 -3.94
C PRO A 211 0.38 10.74 -3.12
N ILE A 212 0.92 10.01 -2.16
CA ILE A 212 0.17 9.27 -1.14
C ILE A 212 -0.05 10.14 0.10
N THR A 213 -1.02 9.78 0.92
CA THR A 213 -1.25 10.39 2.23
C THR A 213 -1.07 9.37 3.33
N ILE A 214 -0.32 9.71 4.38
CA ILE A 214 -0.29 8.91 5.62
C ILE A 214 -1.45 9.37 6.50
N VAL A 215 -2.44 8.50 6.64
CA VAL A 215 -3.66 8.73 7.39
C VAL A 215 -3.47 8.23 8.81
N THR A 216 -3.67 9.11 9.79
CA THR A 216 -3.59 8.82 11.23
C THR A 216 -4.87 9.31 11.90
N ARG A 217 -4.98 9.14 13.22
CA ARG A 217 -6.09 9.71 13.99
C ARG A 217 -6.25 11.22 13.80
N GLU A 218 -5.18 11.95 13.50
CA GLU A 218 -5.19 13.41 13.39
C GLU A 218 -5.87 13.93 12.12
N ASN A 219 -5.87 13.15 11.04
CA ASN A 219 -6.38 13.58 9.74
C ASN A 219 -7.46 12.66 9.16
N ILE A 220 -7.86 11.61 9.90
CA ILE A 220 -8.84 10.60 9.44
C ILE A 220 -10.19 11.20 9.04
N ASP A 221 -10.61 12.30 9.65
CA ASP A 221 -11.91 12.91 9.36
C ASP A 221 -11.99 13.54 7.96
N ARG A 222 -10.84 13.83 7.32
CA ARG A 222 -10.79 14.22 5.89
C ARG A 222 -11.22 13.09 4.96
N PHE A 223 -11.18 11.85 5.45
CA PHE A 223 -11.52 10.63 4.73
C PHE A 223 -12.88 10.05 5.16
N ALA A 224 -13.73 10.86 5.81
CA ALA A 224 -15.07 10.42 6.27
C ALA A 224 -15.91 9.80 5.14
N HIS A 225 -15.78 10.27 3.90
CA HIS A 225 -16.45 9.71 2.73
C HIS A 225 -16.09 8.24 2.44
N LEU A 226 -14.94 7.74 2.91
CA LEU A 226 -14.53 6.34 2.79
C LEU A 226 -15.03 5.47 3.96
N SER A 227 -15.60 6.08 5.01
CA SER A 227 -16.06 5.36 6.19
C SER A 227 -17.44 4.69 6.01
N GLY A 228 -18.13 4.96 4.89
CA GLY A 228 -19.47 4.44 4.63
C GLY A 228 -20.55 4.99 5.57
N GLN A 229 -20.24 6.07 6.30
CA GLN A 229 -21.16 6.87 7.10
C GLN A 229 -21.38 8.24 6.46
#